data_AF-A0A0H3FSV8-F1
#
_entry.id   AF-A0A0H3FSV8-F1
#
_cell.length_a   1.000
_cell.length_b   1.000
_cell.length_c   1.000
_cell.angle_alpha   90.00
_cell.angle_beta   90.00
_cell.angle_gamma   90.00
#
_symmetry.space_group_name_H-M   'P 1'
#
loop_
_entity.id
_entity.type
_entity.pdbx_description
1 polymer ?
#
loop_
_entity_poly.entity_id
_entity_poly.type
_entity_poly.pdbx_seq_one_letter_code
_entity_poly.pdbx_strand_id
1 'polypeptide(L)'
;MTPGWIINAVLTLVIIFISFYLANRIVKNSQRREQRIIENGNDIQVTILAMRQTGLFINNNPVIDMDLRVQDLNNGKTWLVEKHQETVLLITLDAWQVGVTYEAKLEPKDNAIVFVRDINDKPKLTSGR
;
A
#
# COMPACT_ATOMS: atom_id res chain seq x y z
N MET A 1 -22.00 43.02 -21.27
CA MET A 1 -20.67 42.91 -20.64
C MET A 1 -20.79 41.91 -19.52
N THR A 2 -20.27 40.68 -19.69
CA THR A 2 -20.17 39.76 -18.56
C THR A 2 -19.09 40.30 -17.61
N PRO A 3 -19.41 40.53 -16.33
CA PRO A 3 -18.39 40.92 -15.37
C PRO A 3 -17.28 39.88 -15.33
N GLY A 4 -16.01 40.30 -15.43
CA GLY A 4 -14.85 39.38 -15.48
C GLY A 4 -14.76 38.42 -14.29
N TRP A 5 -15.40 38.74 -13.16
CA TRP A 5 -15.48 37.85 -11.99
C TRP A 5 -16.23 36.55 -12.27
N ILE A 6 -17.22 36.56 -13.18
CA ILE A 6 -17.99 35.36 -13.54
C ILE A 6 -17.10 34.34 -14.26
N ILE A 7 -16.22 34.81 -15.15
CA ILE A 7 -15.30 33.95 -15.91
C ILE A 7 -14.33 33.25 -14.95
N ASN A 8 -13.76 33.99 -13.99
CA ASN A 8 -12.87 33.42 -12.98
C ASN A 8 -13.59 32.42 -12.07
N ALA A 9 -14.83 32.71 -11.66
CA ALA A 9 -15.62 31.80 -10.81
C ALA A 9 -15.96 30.49 -11.52
N VAL A 10 -16.27 30.54 -12.83
CA VAL A 10 -16.50 29.32 -13.62
C VAL A 10 -15.20 28.53 -13.78
N LEU A 11 -14.07 29.20 -14.02
CA LEU A 11 -12.78 28.54 -14.19
C LEU A 11 -12.33 27.80 -12.92
N THR A 12 -12.50 28.43 -11.74
CA THR A 12 -12.15 27.79 -10.46
C THR A 12 -13.05 26.59 -10.16
N LEU A 13 -14.35 26.68 -10.44
CA LEU A 13 -15.26 25.53 -10.31
C LEU A 13 -14.85 24.35 -11.20
N VAL A 14 -14.47 24.63 -12.45
CA VAL A 14 -14.00 23.59 -13.39
C VAL A 14 -12.71 22.93 -12.87
N ILE A 15 -11.75 23.72 -12.38
CA ILE A 15 -10.51 23.19 -11.82
C ILE A 15 -10.80 22.30 -10.60
N ILE A 16 -11.64 22.75 -9.67
CA ILE A 16 -12.03 21.96 -8.48
C ILE A 16 -12.67 20.63 -8.91
N PHE A 17 -13.59 20.65 -9.88
CA PHE A 17 -14.24 19.44 -10.37
C PHE A 17 -13.25 18.46 -11.00
N ILE A 18 -12.31 18.95 -11.82
CA ILE A 18 -11.27 18.13 -12.45
C ILE A 18 -10.35 17.52 -11.40
N SER A 19 -9.87 18.32 -10.44
CA SER A 19 -9.03 17.84 -9.34
C SER A 19 -9.72 16.77 -8.50
N PHE A 20 -11.00 16.99 -8.14
CA PHE A 20 -11.79 16.01 -7.40
C PHE A 20 -11.99 14.72 -8.20
N TYR A 21 -12.30 14.82 -9.50
CA TYR A 21 -12.49 13.66 -10.37
C TYR A 21 -11.20 12.84 -10.52
N LEU A 22 -10.05 13.50 -10.71
CA LEU A 22 -8.75 12.85 -10.83
C LEU A 22 -8.37 12.14 -9.52
N ALA A 23 -8.49 12.81 -8.38
CA ALA A 23 -8.18 12.22 -7.07
C ALA A 23 -9.04 10.97 -6.81
N ASN A 24 -10.34 11.06 -7.04
CA ASN A 24 -11.28 9.95 -6.80
C ASN A 24 -11.03 8.77 -7.75
N ARG A 25 -10.59 9.04 -8.99
CA ARG A 25 -10.21 8.01 -9.97
C ARG A 25 -8.93 7.27 -9.56
N ILE A 26 -7.93 7.98 -9.03
CA ILE A 26 -6.66 7.38 -8.58
C ILE A 26 -6.91 6.45 -7.39
N VAL A 27 -7.66 6.89 -6.39
CA VAL A 27 -7.96 6.09 -5.19
C VAL A 27 -8.69 4.79 -5.53
N LYS A 28 -9.74 4.86 -6.36
CA LYS A 28 -10.49 3.66 -6.78
C LYS A 28 -9.65 2.67 -7.57
N ASN A 29 -8.69 3.15 -8.35
CA ASN A 29 -7.79 2.28 -9.09
C ASN A 29 -6.75 1.59 -8.20
N SER A 30 -6.35 2.20 -7.07
CA SER A 30 -5.43 1.59 -6.10
C SER A 30 -6.04 0.36 -5.44
N GLN A 31 -7.26 0.48 -4.90
CA GLN A 31 -7.93 -0.64 -4.22
C GLN A 31 -8.16 -1.83 -5.17
N ARG A 32 -8.57 -1.55 -6.41
CA ARG A 32 -8.72 -2.58 -7.47
C ARG A 32 -7.39 -3.18 -7.91
N ARG A 33 -6.28 -2.46 -7.76
CA ARG A 33 -4.95 -2.99 -8.03
C ARG A 33 -4.54 -3.93 -6.91
N GLU A 34 -4.63 -3.53 -5.64
CA GLU A 34 -4.36 -4.38 -4.49
C GLU A 34 -5.16 -5.69 -4.52
N GLN A 35 -6.49 -5.62 -4.77
CA GLN A 35 -7.32 -6.82 -4.89
C GLN A 35 -6.85 -7.76 -6.02
N ARG A 36 -6.49 -7.20 -7.19
CA ARG A 36 -5.96 -8.00 -8.30
C ARG A 36 -4.61 -8.64 -7.98
N ILE A 37 -3.75 -7.95 -7.24
CA ILE A 37 -2.45 -8.49 -6.78
C ILE A 37 -2.69 -9.62 -5.79
N ILE A 38 -3.65 -9.48 -4.88
CA ILE A 38 -3.97 -10.54 -3.92
C ILE A 38 -4.49 -11.80 -4.64
N GLU A 39 -5.33 -11.61 -5.67
CA GLU A 39 -5.93 -12.71 -6.44
C GLU A 39 -4.95 -13.38 -7.42
N ASN A 40 -4.11 -12.60 -8.11
CA ASN A 40 -3.31 -13.07 -9.25
C ASN A 40 -1.79 -12.95 -9.06
N GLY A 41 -1.34 -12.29 -7.99
CA GLY A 41 0.08 -12.10 -7.71
C GLY A 41 0.77 -13.40 -7.34
N ASN A 42 2.09 -13.42 -7.54
CA ASN A 42 2.93 -14.55 -7.17
C ASN A 42 3.04 -14.64 -5.65
N ASP A 43 2.92 -15.85 -5.11
CA ASP A 43 3.12 -16.11 -3.68
C ASP A 43 4.59 -15.88 -3.28
N ILE A 44 4.80 -14.98 -2.34
CA ILE A 44 6.11 -14.64 -1.79
C ILE A 44 6.05 -14.66 -0.25
N GLN A 45 7.20 -14.88 0.35
CA GLN A 45 7.41 -14.69 1.79
C GLN A 45 8.24 -13.44 2.02
N VAL A 46 7.84 -12.65 3.02
CA VAL A 46 8.48 -11.37 3.32
C VAL A 46 8.88 -11.34 4.78
N THR A 47 10.18 -11.26 5.05
CA THR A 47 10.72 -11.03 6.38
C THR A 47 10.99 -9.55 6.58
N ILE A 48 10.41 -8.97 7.63
CA ILE A 48 10.68 -7.57 8.00
C ILE A 48 12.05 -7.49 8.67
N LEU A 49 12.99 -6.76 8.09
CA LEU A 49 14.34 -6.57 8.62
C LEU A 49 14.48 -5.34 9.50
N ALA A 50 13.73 -4.28 9.19
CA ALA A 50 13.66 -3.06 9.98
C ALA A 50 12.29 -2.41 9.81
N MET A 51 11.83 -1.70 10.84
CA MET A 51 10.64 -0.84 10.78
C MET A 51 10.98 0.53 11.36
N ARG A 52 10.49 1.57 10.71
CA ARG A 52 10.68 2.97 11.10
C ARG A 52 9.34 3.71 10.97
N GLN A 53 8.98 4.49 11.97
CA GLN A 53 7.81 5.36 11.86
C GLN A 53 8.16 6.58 11.00
N THR A 54 7.34 6.87 10.00
CA THR A 54 7.57 8.01 9.09
C THR A 54 7.06 9.34 9.65
N GLY A 55 6.25 9.29 10.71
CA GLY A 55 5.51 10.44 11.24
C GLY A 55 4.25 10.79 10.44
N LEU A 56 4.02 10.12 9.30
CA LEU A 56 2.81 10.28 8.49
C LEU A 56 1.68 9.39 9.02
N PHE A 57 0.45 9.90 8.92
CA PHE A 57 -0.76 9.17 9.27
C PHE A 57 -1.80 9.34 8.16
N ILE A 58 -2.45 8.25 7.76
CA ILE A 58 -3.56 8.24 6.80
C ILE A 58 -4.78 7.69 7.53
N ASN A 59 -5.85 8.48 7.65
CA ASN A 59 -7.04 8.11 8.41
C ASN A 59 -6.73 7.64 9.85
N ASN A 60 -5.85 8.38 10.55
CA ASN A 60 -5.34 8.06 11.89
C ASN A 60 -4.53 6.76 12.01
N ASN A 61 -4.22 6.11 10.88
CA ASN A 61 -3.38 4.92 10.83
C ASN A 61 -1.94 5.33 10.48
N PRO A 62 -0.92 4.86 11.24
CA PRO A 62 0.46 5.19 10.97
C PRO A 62 0.94 4.62 9.63
N VAL A 63 1.78 5.39 8.94
CA VAL A 63 2.57 4.89 7.82
C VAL A 63 3.96 4.50 8.33
N ILE A 64 4.33 3.25 8.12
CA ILE A 64 5.62 2.70 8.53
C ILE A 64 6.49 2.42 7.31
N ASP A 65 7.78 2.75 7.43
CA ASP A 65 8.82 2.40 6.49
C ASP A 65 9.45 1.08 6.90
N MET A 66 9.61 0.15 5.97
CA MET A 66 10.15 -1.17 6.20
C MET A 66 11.29 -1.52 5.24
N ASP A 67 12.32 -2.16 5.78
CA ASP A 67 13.29 -2.89 4.96
C ASP A 67 12.89 -4.36 4.99
N LEU A 68 12.80 -4.98 3.84
CA LEU A 68 12.22 -6.30 3.64
C LEU A 68 13.23 -7.23 2.99
N ARG A 69 13.25 -8.48 3.45
CA ARG A 69 13.82 -9.60 2.69
C ARG A 69 12.66 -10.36 2.07
N VAL A 70 12.65 -10.42 0.75
CA VAL A 70 11.60 -11.09 -0.01
C VAL A 70 12.16 -12.40 -0.54
N GLN A 71 11.38 -13.47 -0.40
CA GLN A 71 11.66 -14.79 -0.93
C GLN A 71 10.51 -15.22 -1.85
N ASP A 72 10.83 -15.49 -3.12
CA ASP A 72 9.87 -16.01 -4.09
C ASP A 72 9.72 -17.53 -3.90
N LEU A 73 8.49 -17.98 -3.68
CA LEU A 73 8.21 -19.39 -3.41
C LEU A 73 8.24 -20.27 -4.65
N ASN A 74 8.14 -19.68 -5.85
CA ASN A 74 8.16 -20.41 -7.10
C ASN A 74 9.58 -20.80 -7.53
N ASN A 75 10.58 -19.95 -7.24
CA ASN A 75 11.96 -20.14 -7.72
C ASN A 75 13.02 -20.09 -6.60
N GLY A 76 12.64 -19.83 -5.35
CA GLY A 76 13.53 -19.76 -4.20
C GLY A 76 14.46 -18.54 -4.18
N LYS A 77 14.34 -17.61 -5.14
CA LYS A 77 15.17 -16.40 -5.18
C LYS A 77 14.82 -15.49 -4.02
N THR A 78 15.85 -14.87 -3.47
CA THR A 78 15.73 -13.91 -2.36
C THR A 78 16.36 -12.59 -2.75
N TRP A 79 15.72 -11.48 -2.42
CA TRP A 79 16.25 -10.12 -2.62
C TRP A 79 15.83 -9.19 -1.48
N LEU A 80 16.44 -8.00 -1.46
CA LEU A 80 16.15 -6.95 -0.49
C LEU A 80 15.31 -5.85 -1.12
N VAL A 81 14.34 -5.34 -0.37
CA VAL A 81 13.55 -4.16 -0.71
C VAL A 81 13.69 -3.17 0.42
N GLU A 82 14.21 -1.99 0.13
CA GLU A 82 14.40 -0.93 1.12
C GLU A 82 13.26 0.08 1.02
N LYS A 83 12.92 0.72 2.15
CA LYS A 83 11.92 1.81 2.22
C LYS A 83 10.55 1.44 1.65
N HIS A 84 10.11 0.20 1.85
CA HIS A 84 8.72 -0.18 1.56
C HIS A 84 7.79 0.51 2.55
N GLN A 85 6.85 1.32 2.06
CA GLN A 85 5.92 2.05 2.92
C GLN A 85 4.59 1.30 3.01
N GLU A 86 4.09 1.11 4.23
CA GLU A 86 2.80 0.46 4.47
C GLU A 86 1.95 1.30 5.42
N THR A 87 0.66 1.44 5.11
CA THR A 87 -0.31 2.00 6.07
C THR A 87 -0.89 0.85 6.89
N VAL A 88 -0.68 0.89 8.20
CA VAL A 88 -1.04 -0.17 9.13
C VAL A 88 -2.09 0.35 10.11
N LEU A 89 -3.14 -0.44 10.40
CA LEU A 89 -4.10 -0.04 11.42
C LEU A 89 -3.41 0.10 12.77
N LEU A 90 -3.68 1.21 13.46
CA LEU A 90 -3.06 1.47 14.77
C LEU A 90 -3.32 0.34 15.77
N ILE A 91 -4.50 -0.29 15.69
CA ILE A 91 -4.91 -1.42 16.55
C ILE A 91 -4.23 -2.75 16.23
N THR A 92 -3.56 -2.87 15.07
CA THR A 92 -2.87 -4.11 14.66
C THR A 92 -1.35 -3.95 14.58
N LEU A 93 -0.82 -2.79 14.99
CA LEU A 93 0.60 -2.47 14.90
C LEU A 93 1.49 -3.47 15.67
N ASP A 94 0.99 -4.07 16.75
CA ASP A 94 1.64 -5.11 17.54
C ASP A 94 1.88 -6.42 16.77
N ALA A 95 1.09 -6.67 15.73
CA ALA A 95 1.22 -7.84 14.86
C ALA A 95 2.33 -7.70 13.82
N TRP A 96 2.82 -6.48 13.58
CA TRP A 96 3.95 -6.20 12.68
C TRP A 96 5.23 -6.20 13.49
N GLN A 97 6.12 -7.17 13.23
CA GLN A 97 7.31 -7.41 14.04
C GLN A 97 8.53 -7.60 13.16
N VAL A 98 9.63 -6.96 13.57
CA VAL A 98 10.94 -7.14 12.95
C VAL A 98 11.44 -8.56 13.22
N GLY A 99 12.00 -9.20 12.20
CA GLY A 99 12.50 -10.57 12.24
C GLY A 99 11.46 -11.64 11.91
N VAL A 100 10.19 -11.27 11.78
CA VAL A 100 9.09 -12.20 11.47
C VAL A 100 8.83 -12.25 9.96
N THR A 101 8.44 -13.43 9.48
CA THR A 101 8.11 -13.69 8.07
C THR A 101 6.60 -13.77 7.86
N TYR A 102 6.11 -13.01 6.89
CA TYR A 102 4.70 -12.87 6.54
C TYR A 102 4.44 -13.35 5.11
N GLU A 103 3.21 -13.78 4.87
CA GLU A 103 2.72 -14.05 3.52
C GLU A 103 2.45 -12.73 2.78
N ALA A 104 2.94 -12.64 1.55
CA ALA A 104 2.67 -11.52 0.67
C ALA A 104 2.51 -11.98 -0.78
N LYS A 105 2.07 -11.07 -1.62
CA LYS A 105 1.88 -11.27 -3.05
C LYS A 105 2.73 -10.26 -3.81
N LEU A 106 3.43 -10.74 -4.84
CA LEU A 106 4.21 -9.92 -5.75
C LEU A 106 3.48 -9.75 -7.07
N GLU A 107 3.28 -8.50 -7.50
CA GLU A 107 2.82 -8.18 -8.84
C GLU A 107 3.99 -8.25 -9.83
N PRO A 108 3.97 -9.15 -10.83
CA PRO A 108 5.09 -9.31 -11.76
C PRO A 108 5.36 -8.09 -12.64
N LYS A 109 4.36 -7.24 -12.82
CA LYS A 109 4.41 -6.11 -13.76
C LYS A 109 5.18 -4.90 -13.21
N ASP A 110 5.09 -4.66 -11.91
CA ASP A 110 5.64 -3.46 -11.26
C ASP A 110 6.39 -3.75 -9.96
N ASN A 111 6.60 -5.03 -9.64
CA ASN A 111 7.24 -5.50 -8.41
C ASN A 111 6.59 -4.95 -7.13
N ALA A 112 5.30 -4.60 -7.19
CA ALA A 112 4.57 -4.20 -6.00
C ALA A 112 4.37 -5.39 -5.08
N ILE A 113 4.68 -5.18 -3.80
CA ILE A 113 4.51 -6.16 -2.74
C ILE A 113 3.27 -5.77 -1.95
N VAL A 114 2.34 -6.72 -1.80
CA VAL A 114 1.12 -6.54 -1.00
C VAL A 114 1.10 -7.63 0.06
N PHE A 115 1.10 -7.23 1.32
CA PHE A 115 0.95 -8.18 2.43
C PHE A 115 -0.43 -8.81 2.41
N VAL A 116 -0.49 -10.13 2.60
CA VAL A 116 -1.76 -10.83 2.82
C VAL A 116 -2.21 -10.54 4.25
N ARG A 117 -3.44 -10.03 4.41
CA ARG A 117 -4.00 -9.69 5.71
C ARG A 117 -5.19 -10.60 6.05
N ASP A 118 -5.42 -10.82 7.34
CA ASP A 118 -6.54 -11.60 7.85
C ASP A 118 -7.84 -10.75 7.96
N ILE A 119 -8.91 -11.34 8.50
CA ILE A 119 -10.21 -10.66 8.70
C ILE A 119 -10.14 -9.46 9.66
N ASN A 120 -9.10 -9.36 10.48
CA ASN A 120 -8.87 -8.27 11.43
C ASN A 120 -7.82 -7.28 10.89
N ASP A 121 -7.44 -7.40 9.62
CA ASP A 121 -6.40 -6.60 8.97
C ASP A 121 -5.00 -6.78 9.60
N LYS A 122 -4.77 -7.92 10.27
CA LYS A 122 -3.44 -8.33 10.75
C LYS A 122 -2.67 -9.00 9.61
N PRO A 123 -1.35 -8.78 9.50
CA PRO A 123 -0.54 -9.44 8.48
C PRO A 123 -0.53 -10.95 8.76
N LYS A 124 -0.76 -11.75 7.73
CA LYS A 124 -0.81 -13.20 7.85
C LYS A 124 0.61 -13.73 7.99
N LEU A 125 0.87 -14.41 9.11
CA LEU A 125 2.15 -15.08 9.33
C LEU A 125 2.31 -16.19 8.31
N THR A 126 3.52 -16.33 7.78
CA THR A 126 3.86 -17.56 7.07
C THR A 126 3.74 -18.71 8.05
N SER A 127 2.87 -19.67 7.75
CA SER A 127 2.74 -20.91 8.52
C SER A 127 4.03 -21.73 8.37
N GLY A 128 5.06 -21.38 9.12
CA GLY A 128 6.20 -22.26 9.38
C GLY A 128 5.72 -23.45 10.21
N ARG A 129 6.19 -24.64 9.84
CA ARG A 129 6.06 -25.88 10.62
C ARG A 129 6.42 -25.69 12.09
#